data_AF-A0A259NC62-F1
#
_entry.id   AF-A0A259NC62-F1
#
_cell.length_a   1.000
_cell.length_b   1.000
_cell.length_c   1.000
_cell.angle_alpha   90.00
_cell.angle_beta   90.00
_cell.angle_gamma   90.00
#
_symmetry.space_group_name_H-M   'P 1'
#
loop_
_entity.id
_entity.type
_entity.pdbx_description
1 polymer ?
#
loop_
_entity_poly.entity_id
_entity_poly.type
_entity_poly.pdbx_seq_one_letter_code
_entity_poly.pdbx_strand_id
1 'polypeptide(L)' 'MTLTKAELSDLLFEKVGLNKREAKDLVDTFFEEIRIALEK' A
#
# COMPACT_ATOMS: atom_id res chain seq x y z
N MET A 1 6.15 -10.36 14.68
CA MET A 1 5.08 -9.46 14.20
C MET A 1 5.26 -9.31 12.70
N THR A 2 4.17 -9.25 11.94
CA THR A 2 4.18 -9.18 10.47
C THR A 2 3.48 -7.90 10.05
N LEU A 3 4.09 -7.13 9.15
CA LEU A 3 3.49 -5.92 8.61
C LEU A 3 2.34 -6.28 7.65
N THR A 4 1.17 -5.71 7.89
CA THR A 4 -0.03 -5.89 7.08
C THR A 4 -0.23 -4.71 6.12
N LYS A 5 -1.01 -4.93 5.05
CA LYS A 5 -1.43 -3.85 4.13
C LYS A 5 -2.17 -2.71 4.85
N ALA A 6 -2.91 -3.04 5.92
CA ALA A 6 -3.62 -2.06 6.73
C ALA A 6 -2.63 -1.15 7.47
N GLU A 7 -1.65 -1.74 8.17
CA GLU A 7 -0.60 -0.99 8.86
C GLU A 7 0.25 -0.16 7.87
N LEU A 8 0.50 -0.66 6.66
CA LEU A 8 1.20 0.11 5.62
C LEU A 8 0.37 1.31 5.14
N SER A 9 -0.94 1.14 4.98
CA SER A 9 -1.85 2.24 4.62
C SER A 9 -1.93 3.28 5.72
N ASP A 10 -1.95 2.86 6.99
CA ASP A 10 -1.94 3.76 8.14
C ASP A 10 -0.62 4.54 8.23
N LEU A 11 0.52 3.90 7.94
CA LEU A 11 1.82 4.59 7.86
C LEU A 11 1.85 5.65 6.75
N LEU A 12 1.25 5.38 5.60
CA LEU A 12 1.14 6.35 4.51
C LEU A 12 0.24 7.54 4.90
N PHE A 13 -0.85 7.27 5.60
CA PHE A 13 -1.70 8.32 6.16
C PHE A 13 -0.93 9.19 7.16
N GLU A 14 -0.23 8.58 8.13
CA GLU A 14 0.45 9.30 9.21
C GLU A 14 1.74 10.02 8.78
N LYS A 15 2.52 9.43 7.87
CA LYS A 15 3.85 9.93 7.50
C LYS A 15 3.84 10.77 6.23
N VAL A 16 2.92 10.50 5.30
CA VAL A 16 2.85 11.17 4.00
C VAL A 16 1.67 12.13 3.93
N GLY A 17 0.68 12.00 4.82
CA GLY A 17 -0.51 12.86 4.85
C GLY A 17 -1.54 12.55 3.77
N LEU A 18 -1.41 11.39 3.11
CA LEU A 18 -2.43 10.88 2.19
C LEU A 18 -3.72 10.63 2.95
N ASN A 19 -4.88 10.82 2.32
CA ASN A 19 -6.12 10.40 2.95
C ASN A 19 -6.22 8.87 2.97
N LYS A 20 -7.06 8.31 3.86
CA LYS A 20 -7.18 6.85 4.04
C LYS A 20 -7.53 6.09 2.77
N ARG A 21 -8.28 6.71 1.86
CA ARG A 21 -8.66 6.10 0.59
C ARG A 21 -7.49 6.05 -0.37
N GLU A 22 -6.77 7.17 -0.53
CA GLU A 22 -5.58 7.26 -1.37
C GLU A 22 -4.47 6.32 -0.89
N ALA A 23 -4.25 6.24 0.43
CA ALA A 23 -3.25 5.35 1.01
C ALA A 23 -3.56 3.87 0.70
N LYS A 24 -4.83 3.48 0.83
CA LYS A 24 -5.27 2.13 0.50
C LYS A 24 -5.12 1.83 -1.00
N ASP A 25 -5.61 2.73 -1.85
CA ASP A 25 -5.54 2.56 -3.31
C ASP A 25 -4.07 2.45 -3.76
N LEU A 26 -3.16 3.26 -3.20
CA LEU A 26 -1.72 3.20 -3.48
C LEU A 26 -1.11 1.85 -3.08
N VAL A 27 -1.42 1.35 -1.88
CA VAL A 27 -0.90 0.06 -1.41
C VAL A 27 -1.40 -1.08 -2.30
N ASP A 28 -2.68 -1.07 -2.69
CA ASP A 28 -3.23 -2.10 -3.55
C ASP A 28 -2.62 -2.06 -4.95
N THR A 29 -2.51 -0.88 -5.58
CA THR A 29 -1.82 -0.72 -6.86
C THR A 29 -0.36 -1.13 -6.78
N PHE A 30 0.38 -0.76 -5.73
CA PHE A 30 1.80 -1.11 -5.58
C PHE A 30 2.04 -2.62 -5.62
N PHE A 31 1.24 -3.39 -4.88
CA PHE A 31 1.39 -4.86 -4.89
C PHE A 31 0.87 -5.50 -6.17
N GLU A 32 -0.11 -4.89 -6.83
CA GLU A 32 -0.59 -5.35 -8.13
C GLU A 32 0.50 -5.17 -9.21
N GLU A 33 1.12 -4.00 -9.28
CA GLU A 33 2.21 -3.72 -10.21
C GLU A 33 3.41 -4.66 -9.99
N ILE A 34 3.74 -4.96 -8.72
CA ILE A 34 4.79 -5.95 -8.40
C ILE A 34 4.41 -7.34 -8.91
N ARG A 35 3.15 -7.76 -8.72
CA ARG A 35 2.69 -9.08 -9.22
C ARG A 35 2.84 -9.13 -10.74
N ILE A 36 2.29 -8.13 -11.45
CA ILE A 36 2.34 -8.05 -12.91
C ILE A 36 3.80 -8.08 -13.41
N ALA A 37 4.70 -7.36 -12.73
CA ALA A 37 6.12 -7.33 -13.09
C ALA A 37 6.83 -8.69 -12.92
N LEU A 38 6.35 -9.53 -12.00
CA LEU A 38 6.95 -10.82 -11.63
C LEU A 38 6.25 -12.03 -12.28
N GLU A 39 5.16 -11.84 -13.01
CA GLU A 39 4.40 -12.91 -13.69
C GLU A 39 5.10 -13.50 -14.94
N LYS A 40 6.45 -13.47 -15.01
CA LYS A 40 7.24 -14.06 -16.09
C LYS A 40 8.34 -14.99 -15.60
#